data_AF-A0A2A2QDE3-F1
#
_entry.id   AF-A0A2A2QDE3-F1
#
_cell.length_a   1.000
_cell.length_b   1.000
_cell.length_c   1.000
_cell.angle_alpha   90.00
_cell.angle_beta   90.00
_cell.angle_gamma   90.00
#
_symmetry.space_group_name_H-M   'P 1'
#
loop_
_entity.id
_entity.type
_entity.pdbx_description
1 polymer ?
#
loop_
_entity_poly.entity_id
_entity_poly.type
_entity_poly.pdbx_seq_one_letter_code
_entity_poly.pdbx_strand_id
1 'polypeptide(L)'
;MGLSIFFTGGASFYQVFRNGGLVNSTEGFTDNGFNIQVESTGTSTYALSFGSFSQSGTFGNGVSAINNIRVFNTNAGGTGAFNLFANNITVVPEPATALLGSLGMLALLRRRK
;
A
#
# COMPACT_ATOMS: atom_id res chain seq x y z
N MET A 1 -8.78 -9.45 -6.87
CA MET A 1 -8.38 -8.26 -7.65
C MET A 1 -7.29 -7.57 -6.86
N GLY A 2 -6.22 -7.12 -7.52
CA GLY A 2 -5.11 -6.42 -6.85
C GLY A 2 -5.44 -4.95 -6.56
N LEU A 3 -4.71 -4.36 -5.61
CA LEU A 3 -4.64 -2.90 -5.42
C LEU A 3 -3.62 -2.34 -6.41
N SER A 4 -3.96 -1.28 -7.13
CA SER A 4 -3.03 -0.64 -8.08
C SER A 4 -3.21 0.86 -8.08
N ILE A 5 -2.08 1.57 -8.14
CA ILE A 5 -2.00 3.03 -8.26
C ILE A 5 -1.28 3.31 -9.56
N PHE A 6 -1.86 4.12 -10.42
CA PHE A 6 -1.26 4.43 -11.71
C PHE A 6 -1.68 5.82 -12.19
N PHE A 7 -0.89 6.36 -13.11
CA PHE A 7 -1.21 7.58 -13.83
C PHE A 7 -1.33 7.26 -15.31
N THR A 8 -2.35 7.79 -15.96
CA THR A 8 -2.56 7.65 -17.41
C THR A 8 -2.27 8.99 -18.08
N GLY A 9 -1.47 9.00 -19.15
CA GLY A 9 -1.18 10.23 -19.89
C GLY A 9 -2.47 10.95 -20.31
N GLY A 10 -2.56 12.25 -20.02
CA GLY A 10 -3.75 13.07 -20.26
C GLY A 10 -4.79 13.08 -19.13
N ALA A 11 -4.63 12.27 -18.08
CA ALA A 11 -5.44 12.39 -16.87
C ALA A 11 -5.01 13.60 -16.02
N SER A 12 -5.93 14.12 -15.19
CA SER A 12 -5.60 15.17 -14.22
C SER A 12 -4.98 14.62 -12.93
N PHE A 13 -5.35 13.39 -12.54
CA PHE A 13 -4.98 12.80 -11.25
C PHE A 13 -4.55 11.33 -11.39
N TYR A 14 -3.77 10.85 -10.42
CA TYR A 14 -3.53 9.42 -10.23
C TYR A 14 -4.84 8.69 -9.95
N GLN A 15 -4.91 7.43 -10.36
CA GLN A 15 -6.08 6.59 -10.23
C GLN A 15 -5.75 5.37 -9.38
N VAL A 16 -6.71 4.95 -8.56
CA VAL A 16 -6.60 3.78 -7.69
C VAL A 16 -7.62 2.74 -8.14
N PHE A 17 -7.11 1.60 -8.62
CA PHE A 17 -7.92 0.42 -8.88
C PHE A 17 -7.90 -0.50 -7.67
N ARG A 18 -9.08 -0.86 -7.20
CA ARG A 18 -9.28 -1.58 -5.93
C ARG A 18 -10.53 -2.44 -5.98
N ASN A 19 -10.77 -3.18 -4.90
CA ASN A 19 -12.07 -3.78 -4.68
C ASN A 19 -13.15 -2.68 -4.61
N GLY A 20 -14.18 -2.80 -5.44
CA GLY A 20 -15.20 -1.75 -5.64
C GLY A 20 -14.96 -0.83 -6.83
N GLY A 21 -13.92 -1.04 -7.63
CA GLY A 21 -13.71 -0.35 -8.91
C GLY A 21 -12.61 0.71 -8.90
N LEU A 22 -12.65 1.58 -9.90
CA LEU A 22 -11.67 2.65 -10.12
C LEU A 22 -12.11 3.93 -9.42
N VAL A 23 -11.18 4.60 -8.73
CA VAL A 23 -11.39 5.95 -8.18
C VAL A 23 -10.25 6.88 -8.56
N ASN A 24 -10.56 8.16 -8.75
CA ASN A 24 -9.53 9.19 -8.88
C ASN A 24 -9.02 9.59 -7.49
N SER A 25 -7.72 9.82 -7.40
CA SER A 25 -7.11 10.48 -6.25
C SER A 25 -7.23 12.00 -6.34
N THR A 26 -6.65 12.69 -5.37
CA THR A 26 -6.44 14.14 -5.38
C THR A 26 -5.06 14.56 -5.89
N GLU A 27 -4.18 13.59 -6.17
CA GLU A 27 -2.79 13.84 -6.55
C GLU A 27 -2.64 13.94 -8.07
N GLY A 28 -2.10 15.06 -8.55
CA GLY A 28 -1.74 15.23 -9.96
C GLY A 28 -0.40 14.58 -10.31
N PHE A 29 -0.05 14.56 -11.60
CA PHE A 29 1.30 14.18 -12.03
C PHE A 29 2.35 15.09 -11.37
N THR A 30 3.48 14.53 -10.96
CA THR A 30 4.57 15.28 -10.32
C THR A 30 5.91 14.63 -10.59
N ASP A 31 6.94 15.46 -10.76
CA ASP A 31 8.34 15.04 -10.86
C ASP A 31 9.01 14.89 -9.48
N ASN A 32 8.37 15.39 -8.41
CA ASN A 32 8.90 15.30 -7.05
C ASN A 32 8.78 13.88 -6.45
N GLY A 33 7.98 13.01 -7.07
CA GLY A 33 7.63 11.70 -6.56
C GLY A 33 6.73 11.73 -5.31
N PHE A 34 6.36 10.55 -4.82
CA PHE A 34 5.59 10.37 -3.58
C PHE A 34 6.15 9.22 -2.75
N ASN A 35 5.95 9.30 -1.44
CA ASN A 35 5.95 8.11 -0.61
C ASN A 35 4.59 7.42 -0.77
N ILE A 36 4.61 6.13 -1.07
CA ILE A 36 3.42 5.29 -1.16
C ILE A 36 3.49 4.28 -0.01
N GLN A 37 2.48 4.32 0.85
CA GLN A 37 2.35 3.39 1.97
C GLN A 37 1.10 2.54 1.79
N VAL A 38 1.26 1.22 1.93
CA VAL A 38 0.16 0.27 2.01
C VAL A 38 0.33 -0.53 3.29
N GLU A 39 -0.69 -0.49 4.14
CA GLU A 39 -0.72 -1.20 5.41
C GLU A 39 -1.85 -2.22 5.39
N SER A 40 -1.55 -3.45 5.79
CA SER A 40 -2.56 -4.43 6.16
C SER A 40 -3.09 -4.05 7.54
N THR A 41 -4.38 -3.73 7.64
CA THR A 41 -5.01 -3.29 8.91
C THR A 41 -5.81 -4.41 9.58
N GLY A 42 -5.84 -5.58 8.96
CA GLY A 42 -6.58 -6.75 9.39
C GLY A 42 -6.54 -7.84 8.32
N THR A 43 -7.16 -8.99 8.58
CA THR A 43 -7.05 -10.19 7.73
C THR A 43 -7.48 -10.00 6.29
N SER A 44 -8.28 -8.97 5.95
CA SER A 44 -8.71 -8.72 4.57
C SER A 44 -8.85 -7.22 4.28
N THR A 45 -8.29 -6.36 5.12
CA THR A 45 -8.46 -4.90 5.05
C THR A 45 -7.12 -4.22 4.91
N TYR A 46 -7.12 -3.07 4.24
CA TYR A 46 -5.92 -2.26 4.07
C TYR A 46 -6.20 -0.78 4.27
N ALA A 47 -5.12 -0.05 4.54
CA ALA A 47 -5.02 1.40 4.40
C ALA A 47 -3.96 1.73 3.34
N LEU A 48 -4.28 2.67 2.46
CA LEU A 48 -3.42 3.21 1.42
C LEU A 48 -3.26 4.71 1.64
N SER A 49 -2.03 5.21 1.54
CA SER A 49 -1.76 6.65 1.49
C SER A 49 -0.65 6.96 0.49
N PHE A 50 -0.80 8.10 -0.21
CA PHE A 50 0.25 8.70 -1.02
C PHE A 50 -0.08 10.18 -1.26
N GLY A 51 0.93 11.06 -1.17
CA GLY A 51 0.69 12.51 -1.16
C GLY A 51 -0.29 12.91 -0.05
N SER A 52 -1.32 13.68 -0.39
CA SER A 52 -2.47 14.00 0.47
C SER A 52 -3.63 13.02 0.36
N PHE A 53 -3.59 12.09 -0.60
CA PHE A 53 -4.62 11.08 -0.78
C PHE A 53 -4.49 9.96 0.26
N SER A 54 -5.60 9.60 0.88
CA SER A 54 -5.69 8.44 1.76
C SER A 54 -7.00 7.70 1.54
N GLN A 55 -6.94 6.38 1.68
CA GLN A 55 -8.09 5.52 1.52
C GLN A 55 -7.94 4.22 2.32
N SER A 56 -9.04 3.70 2.86
CA SER A 56 -9.15 2.32 3.32
C SER A 56 -10.03 1.46 2.40
N GLY A 57 -9.87 0.13 2.48
CA GLY A 57 -10.66 -0.81 1.71
C GLY A 57 -10.44 -2.26 2.11
N THR A 58 -11.03 -3.16 1.34
CA THR A 58 -10.85 -4.62 1.47
C THR A 58 -10.08 -5.17 0.28
N PHE A 59 -9.23 -6.16 0.51
CA PHE A 59 -8.65 -6.92 -0.59
C PHE A 59 -9.74 -7.75 -1.29
N GLY A 60 -9.65 -7.87 -2.62
CA GLY A 60 -10.61 -8.66 -3.40
C GLY A 60 -10.19 -10.13 -3.56
N ASN A 61 -11.15 -11.02 -3.81
CA ASN A 61 -10.93 -12.45 -4.13
C ASN A 61 -10.27 -13.28 -3.02
N GLY A 62 -10.61 -13.04 -1.75
CA GLY A 62 -10.11 -13.85 -0.63
C GLY A 62 -8.62 -13.67 -0.32
N VAL A 63 -7.99 -12.63 -0.88
CA VAL A 63 -6.62 -12.25 -0.52
C VAL A 63 -6.61 -11.74 0.91
N SER A 64 -5.67 -12.23 1.72
CA SER A 64 -5.59 -11.91 3.15
C SER A 64 -4.33 -11.17 3.58
N ALA A 65 -3.41 -10.93 2.66
CA ALA A 65 -2.14 -10.27 2.93
C ALA A 65 -1.55 -9.66 1.64
N ILE A 66 -0.64 -8.73 1.82
CA ILE A 66 0.17 -8.17 0.73
C ILE A 66 1.28 -9.18 0.42
N ASN A 67 1.17 -9.88 -0.71
CA ASN A 67 2.13 -10.92 -1.09
C ASN A 67 3.21 -10.44 -2.07
N ASN A 68 2.90 -9.42 -2.87
CA ASN A 68 3.81 -8.89 -3.88
C ASN A 68 3.62 -7.39 -4.09
N ILE A 69 4.71 -6.69 -4.36
CA ILE A 69 4.73 -5.31 -4.82
C ILE A 69 5.33 -5.30 -6.22
N ARG A 70 4.65 -4.68 -7.17
CA ARG A 70 5.13 -4.51 -8.54
C ARG A 70 5.10 -3.04 -8.92
N VAL A 71 6.22 -2.58 -9.47
CA VAL A 71 6.40 -1.24 -10.01
C VAL A 71 6.72 -1.41 -11.50
N PHE A 72 5.99 -0.73 -12.36
CA PHE A 72 6.16 -0.83 -13.81
C PHE A 72 5.77 0.47 -14.49
N ASN A 73 6.37 0.73 -15.64
CA ASN A 73 5.99 1.80 -16.55
C ASN A 73 5.66 1.20 -17.91
N THR A 74 4.45 1.44 -18.40
CA THR A 74 4.01 1.00 -19.73
C THR A 74 4.18 2.16 -20.69
N ASN A 75 4.92 1.95 -21.79
CA ASN A 75 5.30 2.96 -22.79
C ASN A 75 6.38 3.97 -22.34
N ALA A 76 7.37 3.52 -21.56
CA ALA A 76 8.60 4.31 -21.38
C ALA A 76 9.25 4.56 -22.76
N GLY A 77 9.19 5.80 -23.26
CA GLY A 77 9.93 6.20 -24.46
C GLY A 77 11.44 6.15 -24.21
N GLY A 78 12.25 6.02 -25.26
CA GLY A 78 13.71 5.89 -25.15
C GLY A 78 14.46 7.12 -24.58
N THR A 79 13.75 8.19 -24.21
CA THR A 79 14.30 9.42 -23.63
C THR A 79 13.82 9.59 -22.19
N GLY A 80 14.66 10.17 -21.33
CA GLY A 80 14.49 10.16 -19.87
C GLY A 80 13.26 10.90 -19.29
N ALA A 81 12.44 11.52 -20.13
CA ALA A 81 11.22 12.23 -19.73
C ALA A 81 10.10 11.30 -19.21
N PHE A 82 10.25 9.98 -19.38
CA PHE A 82 9.27 8.98 -18.95
C PHE A 82 9.88 7.94 -18.02
N ASN A 83 10.93 8.29 -17.29
CA ASN A 83 11.56 7.33 -16.38
C ASN A 83 10.77 7.20 -15.07
N LEU A 84 10.60 5.97 -14.63
CA LEU A 84 10.06 5.65 -13.31
C LEU A 84 11.22 5.36 -12.37
N PHE A 85 11.30 6.10 -11.27
CA PHE A 85 12.32 5.92 -10.25
C PHE A 85 11.68 5.40 -8.97
N ALA A 86 12.30 4.38 -8.37
CA ALA A 86 11.96 3.87 -7.04
C ALA A 86 13.24 3.85 -6.20
N ASN A 87 13.25 4.56 -5.09
CA ASN A 87 14.45 4.73 -4.26
C ASN A 87 14.58 3.62 -3.21
N ASN A 88 13.61 3.53 -2.29
CA ASN A 88 13.61 2.53 -1.23
C ASN A 88 12.27 1.78 -1.17
N ILE A 89 12.32 0.53 -0.71
CA ILE A 89 11.16 -0.28 -0.38
C ILE A 89 11.40 -0.84 1.01
N THR A 90 10.50 -0.51 1.94
CA THR A 90 10.54 -1.02 3.31
C THR A 90 9.33 -1.92 3.53
N VAL A 91 9.57 -3.17 3.92
CA VAL A 91 8.52 -4.11 4.31
C VAL A 91 8.61 -4.31 5.82
N VAL A 92 7.56 -3.95 6.53
CA VAL A 92 7.47 -4.11 7.99
C VAL A 92 6.49 -5.26 8.27
N PRO A 93 6.97 -6.41 8.78
CA PRO A 93 6.08 -7.46 9.24
C PRO A 93 5.21 -6.98 10.41
N GLU A 94 3.93 -7.34 10.42
CA GLU A 94 3.09 -7.11 11.59
C GLU A 94 3.70 -7.83 12.81
N PRO A 95 3.68 -7.23 14.03
CA PRO A 95 4.10 -7.92 15.23
C PRO A 95 3.25 -9.18 15.36
N ALA A 96 3.89 -10.35 15.24
CA ALA A 96 3.16 -11.61 15.34
C ALA A 96 2.33 -11.58 16.63
N THR A 97 1.03 -11.81 16.53
CA THR A 97 0.10 -11.91 17.66
C THR A 97 0.59 -12.87 18.76
N ALA A 98 1.50 -13.78 18.43
CA ALA A 98 2.28 -14.58 19.37
C ALA A 98 3.16 -13.79 20.36
N LEU A 99 3.79 -12.68 19.94
CA LEU A 99 4.58 -11.81 20.81
C LEU A 99 3.68 -11.04 21.80
N LEU A 100 2.54 -10.52 21.33
CA LEU A 100 1.54 -9.89 22.20
C LEU A 100 0.89 -10.91 23.16
N GLY A 101 0.61 -12.11 22.67
CA GLY A 101 0.06 -13.20 23.50
C GLY A 101 1.05 -13.67 24.56
N SER A 102 2.33 -13.81 24.22
CA SER A 102 3.38 -14.18 25.17
C SER A 102 3.68 -13.08 26.20
N LEU A 103 3.72 -11.82 25.80
CA LEU A 103 3.85 -10.69 26.73
C LEU A 103 2.61 -10.56 27.64
N GLY A 104 1.41 -10.80 27.11
CA GLY A 104 0.17 -10.85 27.88
C GLY A 104 0.17 -11.98 28.92
N MET A 105 0.58 -13.19 28.52
CA MET A 105 0.78 -14.31 29.44
C MET A 105 1.85 -14.01 30.50
N LEU A 106 2.97 -13.41 30.11
CA LEU A 106 4.05 -13.06 31.04
C LEU A 106 3.60 -12.00 32.05
N ALA A 107 2.80 -11.02 31.63
CA ALA A 107 2.20 -10.02 32.51
C ALA A 107 1.19 -10.63 33.49
N LEU A 108 0.39 -11.60 33.05
CA LEU A 108 -0.52 -12.37 33.91
C LEU A 108 0.22 -13.23 34.92
N LEU A 109 1.32 -13.88 34.51
CA LEU A 109 2.18 -14.67 35.38
C LEU A 109 2.90 -13.80 36.41
N ARG A 110 3.28 -12.56 36.06
CA ARG A 110 3.92 -11.60 36.97
C ARG A 110 2.95 -11.01 38.00
N ARG A 111 1.64 -10.94 37.71
CA ARG A 111 0.60 -10.53 38.68
C ARG A 111 0.21 -11.62 39.69
N ARG A 112 0.67 -12.86 39.48
CA ARG A 112 0.40 -14.01 40.36
C ARG A 112 1.48 -14.27 41.41
N LYS A 113 2.52 -13.44 41.45
CA LYS A 113 3.47 -13.38 42.57
C LYS A 113 3.14 -12.17 43.44
#